data_AF-A0A952HC26-F1
#
_entry.id   AF-A0A952HC26-F1
#
_cell.length_a   1.000
_cell.length_b   1.000
_cell.length_c   1.000
_cell.angle_alpha   90.00
_cell.angle_beta   90.00
_cell.angle_gamma   90.00
#
_symmetry.space_group_name_H-M   'P 1'
#
loop_
_entity.id
_entity.type
_entity.pdbx_description
1 polymer ?
#
loop_
_entity_poly.entity_id
_entity_poly.type
_entity_poly.pdbx_seq_one_letter_code
_entity_poly.pdbx_strand_id
1 'polypeptide(L)'
;MKCLASLLASAVISLPLLSAASAAAPEAATALFEAKTVTQRNAALAKLEAAATGDPASAYAAGAGEFFTALEGLASGLHRHGFESPQSFMLPLMRLPVPDNPNPEPLTYEEFRAILVAFRDRLEKSAATLGSVPAGADIGMVVDLTHAGIDLNEDGTIAPGESFAAIMASLSHGSIDTSDAAPSLTFRFDRADGYWLQGYAEFLMAQADFWLAHDFRSTFDGSFHMLFPRAKLPLQDILVPPPSEMGSNIFSSEWRIADFISMVHLINWPVVEPERRKAARRELLEMIRLSREDWKAMRAETDNDREWLPGPQQKGVNPLTGLEVSEEQVQAWLATLTMAEDLLEGRVLLPHFRITGKGINMKRFFDEPKPFDLVLSITGPGIAPYLESGKILASEDFDQIQREFGGGGFLTFALWFN
;
A
#
# COMPACT_ATOMS: atom_id res chain seq x y z
N MET A 1 -23.44 -17.56 81.56
CA MET A 1 -22.67 -18.64 80.90
C MET A 1 -22.33 -18.15 79.50
N LYS A 2 -21.06 -17.77 79.26
CA LYS A 2 -20.15 -18.40 78.26
C LYS A 2 -20.80 -18.53 76.87
N CYS A 3 -20.26 -18.09 75.74
CA CYS A 3 -18.94 -17.63 75.30
C CYS A 3 -19.04 -17.36 73.77
N LEU A 4 -18.21 -16.45 73.24
CA LEU A 4 -17.67 -16.38 71.86
C LEU A 4 -18.65 -16.33 70.66
N ALA A 5 -18.70 -15.25 69.87
CA ALA A 5 -17.71 -14.74 68.91
C ALA A 5 -18.11 -15.10 67.47
N SER A 6 -18.33 -14.10 66.60
CA SER A 6 -17.70 -13.97 65.28
C SER A 6 -18.30 -12.79 64.51
N LEU A 7 -17.47 -11.78 64.30
CA LEU A 7 -17.63 -10.73 63.30
C LEU A 7 -17.65 -11.36 61.90
N LEU A 8 -18.64 -10.99 61.08
CA LEU A 8 -18.57 -11.13 59.62
C LEU A 8 -18.68 -9.72 59.04
N ALA A 9 -17.52 -9.10 58.88
CA ALA A 9 -17.35 -7.94 58.02
C ALA A 9 -17.37 -8.44 56.57
N SER A 10 -18.38 -8.03 55.81
CA SER A 10 -18.44 -8.27 54.37
C SER A 10 -17.27 -7.59 53.68
N ALA A 11 -16.32 -8.39 53.20
CA ALA A 11 -15.25 -7.95 52.32
C ALA A 11 -15.84 -7.64 50.94
N VAL A 12 -15.93 -6.35 50.62
CA VAL A 12 -16.02 -5.90 49.23
C VAL A 12 -14.66 -6.25 48.60
N ILE A 13 -14.66 -7.28 47.75
CA ILE A 13 -13.51 -7.60 46.90
C ILE A 13 -13.46 -6.50 45.84
N SER A 14 -12.65 -5.49 46.09
CA SER A 14 -12.16 -4.56 45.08
C SER A 14 -11.31 -5.37 44.10
N LEU A 15 -11.90 -5.89 43.02
CA LEU A 15 -11.15 -6.34 41.86
C LEU A 15 -10.35 -5.12 41.36
N PRO A 16 -9.01 -5.18 41.32
CA PRO A 16 -8.27 -4.15 40.61
C PRO A 16 -8.68 -4.29 39.15
N LEU A 17 -9.28 -3.24 38.60
CA LEU A 17 -9.22 -2.96 37.17
C LEU A 17 -7.73 -2.90 36.83
N LEU A 18 -7.18 -4.02 36.35
CA LEU A 18 -5.92 -4.01 35.63
C LEU A 18 -6.19 -3.19 34.38
N SER A 19 -5.98 -1.88 34.47
CA SER A 19 -5.63 -1.08 33.30
C SER A 19 -4.36 -1.71 32.77
N ALA A 20 -4.45 -2.45 31.67
CA ALA A 20 -3.28 -2.92 30.95
C ALA A 20 -2.49 -1.68 30.55
N ALA A 21 -1.40 -1.40 31.26
CA ALA A 21 -0.47 -0.37 30.86
C ALA A 21 0.29 -0.94 29.66
N SER A 22 -0.15 -0.56 28.46
CA SER A 22 0.57 -0.80 27.22
C SER A 22 2.06 -0.57 27.42
N ALA A 23 2.88 -1.50 26.94
CA ALA A 23 4.33 -1.30 26.92
C ALA A 23 4.65 0.01 26.18
N ALA A 24 5.45 0.87 26.81
CA ALA A 24 5.89 2.11 26.18
C ALA A 24 6.74 1.79 24.94
N ALA A 25 6.52 2.50 23.84
CA ALA A 25 7.30 2.33 22.63
C ALA A 25 8.82 2.48 22.93
N PRO A 26 9.69 1.68 22.29
CA PRO A 26 11.13 1.82 22.43
C PRO A 26 11.57 3.25 22.09
N GLU A 27 12.51 3.82 22.85
CA GLU A 27 13.04 5.17 22.57
C GLU A 27 13.56 5.31 21.13
N ALA A 28 14.14 4.22 20.58
CA ALA A 28 14.60 4.17 19.21
C ALA A 28 13.46 4.27 18.18
N ALA A 29 12.22 3.90 18.53
CA ALA A 29 11.06 4.05 17.67
C ALA A 29 10.66 5.53 17.55
N THR A 30 10.61 6.26 18.66
CA THR A 30 10.43 7.72 18.62
C THR A 30 11.55 8.40 17.81
N ALA A 31 12.80 8.01 18.05
CA ALA A 31 13.95 8.55 17.31
C ALA A 31 13.89 8.24 15.80
N LEU A 32 13.26 7.13 15.39
CA LEU A 32 13.06 6.77 13.99
C LEU A 32 12.05 7.72 13.32
N PHE A 33 10.86 7.87 13.92
CA PHE A 33 9.75 8.63 13.33
C PHE A 33 9.84 10.15 13.53
N GLU A 34 10.68 10.63 14.44
CA GLU A 34 10.94 12.06 14.62
C GLU A 34 12.25 12.54 13.97
N ALA A 35 12.99 11.64 13.31
CA ALA A 35 14.25 11.95 12.68
C ALA A 35 14.11 13.10 11.66
N LYS A 36 15.06 14.05 11.69
CA LYS A 36 15.12 15.17 10.73
C LYS A 36 16.12 14.94 9.61
N THR A 37 16.85 13.83 9.67
CA THR A 37 17.84 13.44 8.66
C THR A 37 17.79 11.95 8.43
N VAL A 38 18.11 11.53 7.21
CA VAL A 38 18.24 10.12 6.81
C VAL A 38 19.25 9.39 7.70
N THR A 39 20.34 10.05 8.08
CA THR A 39 21.37 9.47 8.96
C THR A 39 20.82 9.15 10.35
N GLN A 40 20.06 10.06 10.97
CA GLN A 40 19.44 9.83 12.27
C GLN A 40 18.42 8.69 12.20
N ARG A 41 17.55 8.71 11.18
CA ARG A 41 16.56 7.65 10.95
C ARG A 41 17.22 6.29 10.81
N ASN A 42 18.23 6.17 9.93
CA ASN A 42 18.91 4.90 9.69
C ASN A 42 19.66 4.39 10.93
N ALA A 43 20.23 5.29 11.75
CA ALA A 43 20.85 4.91 13.02
C ALA A 43 19.82 4.40 14.05
N ALA A 44 18.62 4.98 14.08
CA ALA A 44 17.52 4.50 14.91
C ALA A 44 16.98 3.15 14.42
N LEU A 45 16.78 3.01 13.11
CA LEU A 45 16.36 1.76 12.47
C LEU A 45 17.32 0.61 12.78
N ALA A 46 18.63 0.82 12.64
CA ALA A 46 19.62 -0.20 12.93
C ALA A 46 19.58 -0.68 14.41
N LYS A 47 19.26 0.22 15.35
CA LYS A 47 19.07 -0.16 16.77
C LYS A 47 17.83 -1.04 16.96
N LEU A 48 16.72 -0.69 16.30
CA LEU A 48 15.47 -1.45 16.34
C LEU A 48 15.67 -2.85 15.71
N GLU A 49 16.30 -2.92 14.54
CA GLU A 49 16.62 -4.18 13.86
C GLU A 49 17.47 -5.11 14.74
N ALA A 50 18.47 -4.56 15.44
CA ALA A 50 19.30 -5.33 16.37
C ALA A 50 18.52 -5.88 17.58
N ALA A 51 17.47 -5.17 18.01
CA ALA A 51 16.62 -5.55 19.15
C ALA A 51 15.42 -6.42 18.75
N ALA A 52 15.04 -6.46 17.47
CA ALA A 52 13.82 -7.10 16.96
C ALA A 52 13.65 -8.57 17.37
N THR A 53 14.74 -9.32 17.48
CA THR A 53 14.67 -10.75 17.86
C THR A 53 14.21 -11.00 19.30
N GLY A 54 14.37 -10.03 20.20
CA GLY A 54 14.04 -10.14 21.62
C GLY A 54 12.97 -9.18 22.12
N ASP A 55 12.57 -8.19 21.31
CA ASP A 55 11.59 -7.18 21.65
C ASP A 55 10.57 -7.01 20.51
N PRO A 56 9.32 -7.48 20.70
CA PRO A 56 8.24 -7.33 19.73
C PRO A 56 7.96 -5.88 19.31
N ALA A 57 8.11 -4.91 20.23
CA ALA A 57 7.87 -3.51 19.90
C ALA A 57 9.00 -2.95 19.01
N SER A 58 10.24 -3.38 19.23
CA SER A 58 11.36 -3.06 18.34
C SER A 58 11.20 -3.72 16.97
N ALA A 59 10.76 -4.97 16.89
CA ALA A 59 10.46 -5.64 15.62
C ALA A 59 9.35 -4.91 14.85
N TYR A 60 8.28 -4.52 15.53
CA TYR A 60 7.21 -3.75 14.93
C TYR A 60 7.69 -2.41 14.34
N ALA A 61 8.40 -1.61 15.13
CA ALA A 61 8.92 -0.33 14.69
C ALA A 61 10.00 -0.47 13.59
N ALA A 62 10.84 -1.51 13.66
CA ALA A 62 11.81 -1.82 12.61
C ALA A 62 11.10 -2.16 11.28
N GLY A 63 10.12 -3.05 11.30
CA GLY A 63 9.36 -3.44 10.13
C GLY A 63 8.63 -2.26 9.48
N ALA A 64 8.04 -1.37 10.28
CA ALA A 64 7.45 -0.13 9.79
C ALA A 64 8.51 0.83 9.20
N GLY A 65 9.65 0.99 9.86
CA GLY A 65 10.77 1.80 9.33
C GLY A 65 11.33 1.26 8.01
N GLU A 66 11.44 -0.06 7.87
CA GLU A 66 11.86 -0.74 6.65
C GLU A 66 10.87 -0.47 5.50
N PHE A 67 9.56 -0.49 5.77
CA PHE A 67 8.52 -0.17 4.80
C PHE A 67 8.70 1.24 4.23
N PHE A 68 8.80 2.24 5.11
CA PHE A 68 8.95 3.64 4.66
C PHE A 68 10.31 3.88 3.98
N THR A 69 11.36 3.19 4.40
CA THR A 69 12.66 3.23 3.70
C THR A 69 12.58 2.58 2.31
N ALA A 70 11.69 1.61 2.08
CA ALA A 70 11.43 1.07 0.76
C ALA A 70 10.79 2.13 -0.16
N LEU A 71 9.76 2.83 0.33
CA LEU A 71 9.12 3.94 -0.38
C LEU A 71 10.10 5.08 -0.67
N GLU A 72 10.96 5.42 0.28
CA GLU A 72 12.04 6.39 0.07
C GLU A 72 12.97 5.95 -1.06
N GLY A 73 13.46 4.70 -1.05
CA GLY A 73 14.35 4.21 -2.11
C GLY A 73 13.73 4.27 -3.50
N LEU A 74 12.42 4.03 -3.61
CA LEU A 74 11.66 4.24 -4.84
C LEU A 74 11.60 5.73 -5.20
N ALA A 75 11.21 6.60 -4.25
CA ALA A 75 11.09 8.04 -4.45
C ALA A 75 12.42 8.68 -4.89
N SER A 76 13.53 8.36 -4.22
CA SER A 76 14.86 8.88 -4.57
C SER A 76 15.27 8.42 -5.96
N GLY A 77 14.99 7.16 -6.32
CA GLY A 77 15.24 6.66 -7.68
C GLY A 77 14.45 7.44 -8.73
N LEU A 78 13.17 7.72 -8.47
CA LEU A 78 12.34 8.56 -9.33
C LEU A 78 12.87 10.01 -9.41
N HIS A 79 13.23 10.60 -8.28
CA HIS A 79 13.75 11.97 -8.20
C HIS A 79 15.06 12.15 -8.97
N ARG A 80 16.01 11.25 -8.77
CA ARG A 80 17.34 11.29 -9.40
C ARG A 80 17.25 11.36 -10.93
N HIS A 81 16.25 10.70 -11.50
CA HIS A 81 16.00 10.67 -12.93
C HIS A 81 14.92 11.67 -13.39
N GLY A 82 14.49 12.59 -12.53
CA GLY A 82 13.59 13.68 -12.91
C GLY A 82 12.18 13.19 -13.29
N PHE A 83 11.63 12.29 -12.47
CA PHE A 83 10.25 11.83 -12.61
C PHE A 83 9.26 12.99 -12.51
N GLU A 84 8.37 13.09 -13.48
CA GLU A 84 7.23 14.01 -13.48
C GLU A 84 5.93 13.18 -13.36
N SER A 85 5.28 13.27 -12.19
CA SER A 85 4.05 12.53 -11.91
C SER A 85 2.91 13.02 -12.81
N PRO A 86 2.28 12.16 -13.64
CA PRO A 86 1.14 12.58 -14.41
C PRO A 86 -0.09 12.68 -13.51
N GLN A 87 -0.68 13.88 -13.46
CA GLN A 87 -1.82 14.22 -12.59
C GLN A 87 -3.08 13.35 -12.80
N SER A 88 -3.15 12.59 -13.90
CA SER A 88 -4.32 11.80 -14.30
C SER A 88 -4.06 10.29 -14.40
N PHE A 89 -2.95 9.81 -13.84
CA PHE A 89 -2.49 8.44 -14.08
C PHE A 89 -2.93 7.42 -13.03
N MET A 90 -3.22 6.19 -13.47
CA MET A 90 -3.68 5.07 -12.65
C MET A 90 -2.62 3.96 -12.49
N LEU A 91 -1.33 4.30 -12.37
CA LEU A 91 -0.32 3.32 -11.94
C LEU A 91 0.04 3.59 -10.47
N PRO A 92 -0.38 2.73 -9.51
CA PRO A 92 -0.23 3.00 -8.07
C PRO A 92 1.22 3.25 -7.62
N LEU A 93 2.19 2.54 -8.20
CA LEU A 93 3.62 2.71 -7.89
C LEU A 93 4.22 4.04 -8.37
N MET A 94 3.53 4.79 -9.24
CA MET A 94 4.04 6.02 -9.86
C MET A 94 3.22 7.26 -9.48
N ARG A 95 2.66 7.27 -8.27
CA ARG A 95 1.89 8.41 -7.75
C ARG A 95 2.63 9.25 -6.72
N LEU A 96 3.81 8.83 -6.28
CA LEU A 96 4.57 9.55 -5.25
C LEU A 96 4.79 11.02 -5.68
N PRO A 97 4.54 12.00 -4.80
CA PRO A 97 4.69 13.42 -5.10
C PRO A 97 6.16 13.82 -5.03
N VAL A 98 6.96 13.25 -5.92
CA VAL A 98 8.41 13.46 -5.97
C VAL A 98 8.71 14.91 -6.41
N PRO A 99 9.57 15.66 -5.68
CA PRO A 99 9.96 17.01 -6.06
C PRO A 99 10.70 17.06 -7.41
N ASP A 100 10.62 18.21 -8.09
CA ASP A 100 11.33 18.45 -9.34
C ASP A 100 12.86 18.38 -9.14
N ASN A 101 13.54 17.59 -9.99
CA ASN A 101 14.99 17.60 -10.07
C ASN A 101 15.47 18.55 -11.20
N PRO A 102 16.27 19.59 -10.88
CA PRO A 102 16.77 20.53 -11.87
C PRO A 102 17.86 19.93 -12.79
N ASN A 103 18.56 18.89 -12.35
CA ASN A 103 19.63 18.24 -13.12
C ASN A 103 19.47 16.70 -13.13
N PRO A 104 18.47 16.16 -13.84
CA PRO A 104 18.22 14.72 -13.88
C PRO A 104 19.36 13.92 -14.48
N GLU A 105 19.63 12.76 -13.90
CA GLU A 105 20.58 11.79 -14.44
C GLU A 105 19.96 10.96 -15.57
N PRO A 106 20.76 10.50 -16.55
CA PRO A 106 20.30 9.56 -17.55
C PRO A 106 19.70 8.30 -16.91
N LEU A 107 18.65 7.73 -17.50
CA LEU A 107 18.00 6.51 -17.03
C LEU A 107 17.93 5.47 -18.14
N THR A 108 18.48 4.29 -17.87
CA THR A 108 18.33 3.10 -18.71
C THR A 108 17.22 2.18 -18.20
N TYR A 109 16.76 1.28 -19.06
CA TYR A 109 15.77 0.25 -18.69
C TYR A 109 16.28 -0.65 -17.55
N GLU A 110 17.55 -1.03 -17.61
CA GLU A 110 18.20 -1.88 -16.60
C GLU A 110 18.25 -1.19 -15.23
N GLU A 111 18.56 0.11 -15.20
CA GLU A 111 18.58 0.92 -13.98
C GLU A 111 17.17 1.08 -13.40
N PHE A 112 16.16 1.38 -14.24
CA PHE A 112 14.77 1.47 -13.78
C PHE A 112 14.28 0.13 -13.21
N ARG A 113 14.61 -0.98 -13.87
CA ARG A 113 14.31 -2.31 -13.36
C ARG A 113 15.01 -2.59 -12.02
N ALA A 114 16.25 -2.14 -11.85
CA ALA A 114 16.99 -2.29 -10.60
C ALA A 114 16.35 -1.49 -9.45
N ILE A 115 15.77 -0.31 -9.72
CA ILE A 115 14.98 0.46 -8.75
C ILE A 115 13.79 -0.37 -8.25
N LEU A 116 13.05 -1.00 -9.16
CA LEU A 116 11.91 -1.86 -8.79
C LEU A 116 12.33 -3.10 -7.99
N VAL A 117 13.46 -3.73 -8.32
CA VAL A 117 14.01 -4.86 -7.54
C VAL A 117 14.35 -4.42 -6.13
N ALA A 118 15.10 -3.33 -5.97
CA ALA A 118 15.49 -2.83 -4.65
C ALA A 118 14.29 -2.43 -3.79
N PHE A 119 13.25 -1.86 -4.41
CA PHE A 119 11.98 -1.56 -3.75
C PHE A 119 11.30 -2.83 -3.24
N ARG A 120 11.15 -3.84 -4.11
CA ARG A 120 10.52 -5.14 -3.76
C ARG A 120 11.29 -5.85 -2.64
N ASP A 121 12.61 -5.92 -2.71
CA ASP A 121 13.43 -6.62 -1.72
C ASP A 121 13.36 -5.96 -0.32
N ARG A 122 13.24 -4.62 -0.27
CA ARG A 122 13.04 -3.90 1.00
C ARG A 122 11.65 -4.13 1.59
N LEU A 123 10.61 -4.19 0.75
CA LEU A 123 9.27 -4.55 1.20
C LEU A 123 9.21 -5.98 1.75
N GLU A 124 9.92 -6.93 1.14
CA GLU A 124 10.00 -8.30 1.65
C GLU A 124 10.65 -8.35 3.03
N LYS A 125 11.74 -7.59 3.23
CA LYS A 125 12.37 -7.46 4.55
C LYS A 125 11.38 -6.91 5.57
N SER A 126 10.69 -5.81 5.23
CA SER A 126 9.67 -5.20 6.09
C SER A 126 8.55 -6.19 6.46
N ALA A 127 7.99 -6.89 5.47
CA ALA A 127 6.92 -7.87 5.68
C ALA A 127 7.38 -9.03 6.59
N ALA A 128 8.61 -9.52 6.39
CA ALA A 128 9.19 -10.56 7.24
C ALA A 128 9.41 -10.07 8.68
N THR A 129 9.90 -8.84 8.88
CA THR A 129 10.12 -8.23 10.19
C THR A 129 8.78 -8.02 10.92
N LEU A 130 7.77 -7.45 10.25
CA LEU A 130 6.41 -7.30 10.80
C LEU A 130 5.77 -8.66 11.12
N GLY A 131 5.97 -9.65 10.26
CA GLY A 131 5.50 -11.03 10.46
C GLY A 131 6.14 -11.75 11.64
N SER A 132 7.30 -11.29 12.12
CA SER A 132 7.97 -11.84 13.30
C SER A 132 7.30 -11.44 14.63
N VAL A 133 6.47 -10.39 14.61
CA VAL A 133 5.76 -9.88 15.79
C VAL A 133 4.65 -10.86 16.20
N PRO A 134 4.67 -11.41 17.43
CA PRO A 134 3.66 -12.35 17.91
C PRO A 134 2.24 -11.77 17.84
N ALA A 135 1.24 -12.62 17.53
CA ALA A 135 -0.16 -12.19 17.36
C ALA A 135 -0.79 -11.57 18.63
N GLY A 136 -0.35 -12.01 19.81
CA GLY A 136 -0.82 -11.48 21.10
C GLY A 136 0.15 -10.50 21.75
N ALA A 137 1.10 -9.93 20.99
CA ALA A 137 2.02 -8.93 21.52
C ALA A 137 1.25 -7.64 21.83
N ASP A 138 1.35 -7.18 23.08
CA ASP A 138 0.85 -5.87 23.50
C ASP A 138 1.87 -4.80 23.09
N ILE A 139 1.58 -4.16 21.96
CA ILE A 139 2.41 -3.12 21.35
C ILE A 139 1.55 -1.91 21.03
N GLY A 140 2.14 -0.72 21.17
CA GLY A 140 1.51 0.53 20.80
C GLY A 140 2.57 1.59 20.58
N MET A 141 2.47 2.32 19.48
CA MET A 141 3.40 3.37 19.11
C MET A 141 2.64 4.60 18.66
N VAL A 142 2.83 5.70 19.38
CA VAL A 142 2.24 6.98 18.99
C VAL A 142 3.15 7.65 17.97
N VAL A 143 2.64 7.90 16.77
CA VAL A 143 3.36 8.58 15.69
C VAL A 143 2.58 9.82 15.25
N ASP A 144 3.29 10.92 15.14
CA ASP A 144 2.79 12.15 14.54
C ASP A 144 3.16 12.19 13.05
N LEU A 145 2.16 12.10 12.17
CA LEU A 145 2.37 12.07 10.72
C LEU A 145 2.84 13.41 10.15
N THR A 146 2.79 14.50 10.92
CA THR A 146 3.38 15.79 10.54
C THR A 146 4.89 15.83 10.77
N HIS A 147 5.42 14.93 11.60
CA HIS A 147 6.83 14.81 11.91
C HIS A 147 7.51 13.62 11.23
N ALA A 148 6.79 12.51 11.10
CA ALA A 148 7.24 11.33 10.39
C ALA A 148 7.22 11.57 8.87
N GLY A 149 8.26 11.14 8.17
CA GLY A 149 8.42 11.39 6.74
C GLY A 149 9.56 10.58 6.11
N ILE A 150 9.75 10.79 4.82
CA ILE A 150 10.81 10.18 3.99
C ILE A 150 11.50 11.28 3.19
N ASP A 151 12.75 11.08 2.82
CA ASP A 151 13.53 11.99 1.96
C ASP A 151 13.16 11.75 0.50
N LEU A 152 12.35 12.65 -0.07
CA LEU A 152 11.84 12.52 -1.44
C LEU A 152 12.81 13.11 -2.47
N ASN A 153 13.62 14.09 -2.09
CA ASN A 153 14.53 14.81 -2.99
C ASN A 153 15.99 14.32 -2.90
N GLU A 154 16.28 13.33 -2.06
CA GLU A 154 17.60 12.75 -1.86
C GLU A 154 18.65 13.75 -1.31
N ASP A 155 18.22 14.75 -0.53
CA ASP A 155 19.14 15.75 0.06
C ASP A 155 19.69 15.37 1.45
N GLY A 156 19.21 14.25 2.01
CA GLY A 156 19.60 13.71 3.31
C GLY A 156 18.85 14.31 4.51
N THR A 157 17.99 15.30 4.27
CA THR A 157 17.08 15.92 5.25
C THR A 157 15.68 15.32 5.08
N ILE A 158 14.91 15.29 6.16
CA ILE A 158 13.48 14.98 6.11
C ILE A 158 12.76 16.29 6.41
N ALA A 159 12.43 17.03 5.36
CA ALA A 159 11.81 18.35 5.47
C ALA A 159 10.31 18.23 5.84
N PRO A 160 9.68 19.28 6.41
CA PRO A 160 8.24 19.26 6.72
C PRO A 160 7.33 18.96 5.52
N GLY A 161 7.74 19.38 4.31
CA GLY A 161 7.04 19.09 3.06
C GLY A 161 7.11 17.63 2.61
N GLU A 162 7.94 16.82 3.26
CA GLU A 162 8.13 15.39 3.00
C GLU A 162 7.61 14.51 4.15
N SER A 163 6.87 15.13 5.08
CA SER A 163 6.10 14.43 6.09
C SER A 163 5.00 13.58 5.46
N PHE A 164 4.60 12.49 6.12
CA PHE A 164 3.50 11.65 5.65
C PHE A 164 2.20 12.44 5.50
N ALA A 165 1.93 13.39 6.40
CA ALA A 165 0.81 14.32 6.28
C ALA A 165 0.87 15.14 4.97
N ALA A 166 2.02 15.72 4.64
CA ALA A 166 2.20 16.50 3.42
C ALA A 166 2.10 15.63 2.15
N ILE A 167 2.65 14.42 2.18
CA ILE A 167 2.56 13.45 1.09
C ILE A 167 1.10 13.05 0.83
N MET A 168 0.36 12.68 1.88
CA MET A 168 -1.06 12.33 1.76
C MET A 168 -1.90 13.52 1.28
N ALA A 169 -1.63 14.73 1.79
CA ALA A 169 -2.31 15.94 1.32
C ALA A 169 -2.10 16.16 -0.19
N SER A 170 -0.88 15.98 -0.69
CA SER A 170 -0.57 16.05 -2.12
C SER A 170 -1.31 14.98 -2.94
N LEU A 171 -1.32 13.73 -2.48
CA LEU A 171 -2.01 12.62 -3.13
C LEU A 171 -3.54 12.80 -3.17
N SER A 172 -4.10 13.47 -2.17
CA SER A 172 -5.53 13.76 -2.06
C SER A 172 -5.98 15.00 -2.85
N HIS A 173 -5.08 15.61 -3.64
CA HIS A 173 -5.29 16.92 -4.28
C HIS A 173 -5.67 18.02 -3.28
N GLY A 174 -5.11 17.96 -2.07
CA GLY A 174 -5.32 18.95 -1.01
C GLY A 174 -6.67 18.82 -0.29
N SER A 175 -7.37 17.69 -0.38
CA SER A 175 -8.61 17.47 0.39
C SER A 175 -8.35 17.26 1.89
N ILE A 176 -7.11 16.95 2.28
CA ILE A 176 -6.67 16.86 3.67
C ILE A 176 -6.20 18.23 4.13
N ASP A 177 -6.84 18.78 5.17
CA ASP A 177 -6.41 20.01 5.82
C ASP A 177 -5.22 19.71 6.74
N THR A 178 -4.08 20.33 6.45
CA THR A 178 -2.84 20.21 7.25
C THR A 178 -2.52 21.50 8.00
N SER A 179 -3.47 22.43 8.14
CA SER A 179 -3.28 23.68 8.87
C SER A 179 -3.25 23.45 10.38
N ASP A 180 -2.75 24.42 11.15
CA ASP A 180 -2.74 24.37 12.63
C ASP A 180 -4.15 24.28 13.25
N ALA A 181 -5.20 24.53 12.47
CA ALA A 181 -6.60 24.39 12.87
C ALA A 181 -7.18 22.98 12.60
N ALA A 182 -6.44 22.13 11.89
CA ALA A 182 -6.83 20.78 11.54
C ALA A 182 -6.80 19.84 12.77
N PRO A 183 -7.55 18.72 12.74
CA PRO A 183 -7.41 17.68 13.75
C PRO A 183 -5.97 17.18 13.85
N SER A 184 -5.53 16.85 15.07
CA SER A 184 -4.21 16.23 15.28
C SER A 184 -4.09 14.96 14.43
N LEU A 185 -3.05 14.90 13.60
CA LEU A 185 -2.68 13.73 12.78
C LEU A 185 -1.71 12.82 13.54
N THR A 186 -1.96 12.67 14.85
CA THR A 186 -1.20 11.80 15.73
C THR A 186 -2.02 10.56 16.00
N PHE A 187 -1.51 9.41 15.57
CA PHE A 187 -2.17 8.12 15.69
C PHE A 187 -1.38 7.18 16.59
N ARG A 188 -2.08 6.27 17.25
CA ARG A 188 -1.48 5.17 17.98
C ARG A 188 -1.57 3.94 17.10
N PHE A 189 -0.41 3.47 16.67
CA PHE A 189 -0.26 2.30 15.82
C PHE A 189 -0.06 1.05 16.68
N ASP A 190 -0.90 0.05 16.50
CA ASP A 190 -0.90 -1.17 17.31
C ASP A 190 -0.71 -2.44 16.46
N ARG A 191 -1.05 -3.61 17.03
CA ARG A 191 -0.86 -4.88 16.34
C ARG A 191 -1.78 -5.05 15.13
N ALA A 192 -3.01 -4.53 15.16
CA ALA A 192 -3.94 -4.55 14.02
C ALA A 192 -3.32 -3.78 12.85
N ASP A 193 -2.85 -2.57 13.11
CA ASP A 193 -2.17 -1.73 12.11
C ASP A 193 -0.91 -2.38 11.55
N GLY A 194 -0.24 -3.23 12.33
CA GLY A 194 0.88 -4.05 11.86
C GLY A 194 0.49 -5.09 10.81
N TYR A 195 -0.67 -5.73 10.97
CA TYR A 195 -1.19 -6.65 9.95
C TYR A 195 -1.57 -5.88 8.69
N TRP A 196 -2.18 -4.71 8.84
CA TRP A 196 -2.49 -3.83 7.73
C TRP A 196 -1.23 -3.43 6.95
N LEU A 197 -0.19 -2.93 7.63
CA LEU A 197 1.04 -2.47 6.98
C LEU A 197 1.78 -3.63 6.31
N GLN A 198 1.79 -4.81 6.95
CA GLN A 198 2.33 -6.02 6.36
C GLN A 198 1.56 -6.42 5.10
N GLY A 199 0.22 -6.38 5.13
CA GLY A 199 -0.63 -6.65 3.96
C GLY A 199 -0.38 -5.67 2.83
N TYR A 200 -0.20 -4.39 3.15
CA TYR A 200 0.11 -3.35 2.16
C TYR A 200 1.49 -3.59 1.51
N ALA A 201 2.48 -4.06 2.28
CA ALA A 201 3.77 -4.49 1.74
C ALA A 201 3.61 -5.65 0.74
N GLU A 202 2.83 -6.68 1.07
CA GLU A 202 2.52 -7.81 0.17
C GLU A 202 1.84 -7.33 -1.12
N PHE A 203 0.88 -6.40 -1.02
CA PHE A 203 0.22 -5.81 -2.19
C PHE A 203 1.20 -5.07 -3.11
N LEU A 204 2.10 -4.26 -2.55
CA LEU A 204 3.11 -3.53 -3.32
C LEU A 204 4.16 -4.47 -3.93
N MET A 205 4.55 -5.53 -3.22
CA MET A 205 5.41 -6.59 -3.77
C MET A 205 4.75 -7.27 -4.97
N ALA A 206 3.46 -7.61 -4.87
CA ALA A 206 2.74 -8.24 -5.97
C ALA A 206 2.72 -7.38 -7.25
N GLN A 207 2.60 -6.06 -7.08
CA GLN A 207 2.71 -5.12 -8.20
C GLN A 207 4.13 -5.08 -8.77
N ALA A 208 5.15 -4.95 -7.92
CA ALA A 208 6.54 -4.96 -8.37
C ALA A 208 6.91 -6.25 -9.09
N ASP A 209 6.51 -7.41 -8.55
CA ASP A 209 6.74 -8.72 -9.16
C ASP A 209 5.94 -8.94 -10.43
N PHE A 210 4.77 -8.32 -10.60
CA PHE A 210 4.09 -8.30 -11.88
C PHE A 210 4.91 -7.56 -12.94
N TRP A 211 5.45 -6.38 -12.64
CA TRP A 211 6.31 -5.65 -13.59
C TRP A 211 7.60 -6.44 -13.89
N LEU A 212 8.28 -6.88 -12.84
CA LEU A 212 9.53 -7.63 -12.94
C LEU A 212 9.35 -9.00 -13.61
N ALA A 213 8.16 -9.61 -13.59
CA ALA A 213 7.94 -10.84 -14.34
C ALA A 213 8.09 -10.67 -15.86
N HIS A 214 7.96 -9.45 -16.38
CA HIS A 214 7.92 -9.17 -17.80
C HIS A 214 9.11 -8.34 -18.28
N ASP A 215 9.38 -8.43 -19.58
CA ASP A 215 10.25 -7.49 -20.28
C ASP A 215 9.42 -6.34 -20.85
N PHE A 216 9.47 -5.20 -20.17
CA PHE A 216 8.72 -3.99 -20.54
C PHE A 216 9.61 -2.94 -21.22
N ARG A 217 10.79 -3.33 -21.75
CA ARG A 217 11.71 -2.41 -22.44
C ARG A 217 11.05 -1.65 -23.58
N SER A 218 10.18 -2.30 -24.36
CA SER A 218 9.46 -1.65 -25.47
C SER A 218 8.63 -0.45 -25.00
N THR A 219 7.93 -0.60 -23.87
CA THR A 219 7.17 0.50 -23.25
C THR A 219 8.09 1.55 -22.64
N PHE A 220 9.18 1.13 -22.01
CA PHE A 220 10.18 2.05 -21.46
C PHE A 220 10.77 2.95 -22.55
N ASP A 221 11.39 2.36 -23.57
CA ASP A 221 12.04 3.10 -24.67
C ASP A 221 11.03 3.95 -25.46
N GLY A 222 9.82 3.42 -25.66
CA GLY A 222 8.79 4.03 -26.50
C GLY A 222 7.87 5.02 -25.80
N SER A 223 7.85 5.10 -24.47
CA SER A 223 6.86 5.93 -23.76
C SER A 223 7.34 6.56 -22.46
N PHE A 224 8.37 6.05 -21.78
CA PHE A 224 8.73 6.59 -20.47
C PHE A 224 9.33 8.00 -20.51
N HIS A 225 9.66 8.54 -21.69
CA HIS A 225 10.01 9.95 -21.85
C HIS A 225 8.87 10.89 -21.40
N MET A 226 7.61 10.42 -21.36
CA MET A 226 6.51 11.20 -20.81
C MET A 226 6.57 11.35 -19.28
N LEU A 227 7.23 10.39 -18.59
CA LEU A 227 7.41 10.32 -17.14
C LEU A 227 8.77 10.84 -16.71
N PHE A 228 9.79 10.69 -17.55
CA PHE A 228 11.17 11.12 -17.32
C PHE A 228 11.65 11.97 -18.50
N PRO A 229 11.09 13.19 -18.67
CA PRO A 229 11.32 13.99 -19.88
C PRO A 229 12.74 14.51 -20.04
N ARG A 230 13.58 14.39 -19.00
CA ARG A 230 14.95 14.91 -18.97
C ARG A 230 16.01 13.84 -18.68
N ALA A 231 15.67 12.54 -18.75
CA ALA A 231 16.56 11.44 -18.38
C ALA A 231 17.27 10.74 -19.56
N LYS A 232 17.41 11.41 -20.70
CA LYS A 232 18.08 10.90 -21.92
C LYS A 232 17.46 9.64 -22.52
N LEU A 233 16.13 9.52 -22.41
CA LEU A 233 15.38 8.41 -23.01
C LEU A 233 15.33 8.55 -24.55
N PRO A 234 15.19 7.44 -25.29
CA PRO A 234 15.33 7.42 -26.76
C PRO A 234 14.46 8.43 -27.52
N LEU A 235 13.24 8.69 -27.03
CA LEU A 235 12.27 9.56 -27.69
C LEU A 235 12.17 10.97 -27.07
N GLN A 236 12.93 11.28 -26.02
CA GLN A 236 12.76 12.54 -25.29
C GLN A 236 12.93 13.80 -26.17
N ASP A 237 13.88 13.77 -27.10
CA ASP A 237 14.26 14.93 -27.93
C ASP A 237 13.44 14.97 -29.24
N ILE A 238 12.71 13.89 -29.53
CA ILE A 238 11.85 13.76 -30.71
C ILE A 238 10.41 14.12 -30.33
N LEU A 239 9.94 13.64 -29.17
CA LEU A 239 8.57 13.80 -28.70
C LEU A 239 8.48 14.84 -27.58
N VAL A 240 8.86 16.08 -27.89
CA VAL A 240 8.82 17.21 -26.94
C VAL A 240 7.44 17.87 -26.96
N PRO A 241 6.71 17.93 -25.83
CA PRO A 241 5.42 18.61 -25.78
C PRO A 241 5.60 20.12 -26.02
N PRO A 242 4.65 20.79 -26.72
CA PRO A 242 4.72 22.23 -26.92
C PRO A 242 4.65 22.98 -25.57
N PRO A 243 5.27 24.17 -25.43
CA PRO A 243 5.30 24.90 -24.16
C PRO A 243 3.92 25.21 -23.57
N SER A 244 2.89 25.35 -24.40
CA SER A 244 1.50 25.56 -23.99
C SER A 244 0.83 24.32 -23.38
N GLU A 245 1.40 23.14 -23.56
CA GLU A 245 0.88 21.85 -23.09
C GLU A 245 1.77 21.21 -22.01
N MET A 246 2.84 21.90 -21.60
CA MET A 246 3.69 21.50 -20.48
C MET A 246 2.87 21.52 -19.19
N GLY A 247 2.84 20.41 -18.44
CA GLY A 247 2.02 20.27 -17.23
C GLY A 247 0.49 20.14 -17.45
N SER A 248 0.03 19.98 -18.71
CA SER A 248 -1.39 19.74 -19.01
C SER A 248 -1.85 18.30 -18.68
N ASN A 249 -3.14 18.13 -18.40
CA ASN A 249 -3.74 16.82 -18.15
C ASN A 249 -3.77 15.98 -19.45
N ILE A 250 -3.49 14.68 -19.34
CA ILE A 250 -3.45 13.69 -20.43
C ILE A 250 -4.65 13.72 -21.39
N PHE A 251 -5.86 14.03 -20.88
CA PHE A 251 -7.09 14.08 -21.67
C PHE A 251 -7.41 15.46 -22.24
N SER A 252 -6.63 16.48 -21.87
CA SER A 252 -6.80 17.87 -22.32
C SER A 252 -5.78 18.30 -23.38
N SER A 253 -4.82 17.42 -23.71
CA SER A 253 -3.75 17.68 -24.67
C SER A 253 -3.77 16.59 -25.76
N GLU A 254 -3.84 17.02 -27.02
CA GLU A 254 -3.74 16.13 -28.19
C GLU A 254 -2.38 15.40 -28.22
N TRP A 255 -1.34 16.07 -27.74
CA TRP A 255 -0.01 15.48 -27.60
C TRP A 255 0.02 14.36 -26.56
N ARG A 256 -0.44 14.66 -25.33
CA ARG A 256 -0.40 13.72 -24.22
C ARG A 256 -1.31 12.50 -24.42
N ILE A 257 -2.43 12.66 -25.16
CA ILE A 257 -3.26 11.50 -25.52
C ILE A 257 -2.54 10.59 -26.52
N ALA A 258 -1.72 11.12 -27.44
CA ALA A 258 -0.95 10.31 -28.39
C ALA A 258 0.15 9.51 -27.68
N ASP A 259 0.86 10.12 -26.72
CA ASP A 259 1.82 9.42 -25.86
C ASP A 259 1.15 8.31 -25.05
N PHE A 260 -0.04 8.59 -24.50
CA PHE A 260 -0.82 7.60 -23.77
C PHE A 260 -1.25 6.41 -24.63
N ILE A 261 -1.75 6.68 -25.85
CA ILE A 261 -2.11 5.63 -26.81
C ILE A 261 -0.88 4.79 -27.15
N SER A 262 0.27 5.43 -27.38
CA SER A 262 1.54 4.75 -27.65
C SER A 262 1.93 3.84 -26.49
N MET A 263 1.87 4.35 -25.26
CA MET A 263 2.15 3.56 -24.07
C MET A 263 1.23 2.35 -23.96
N VAL A 264 -0.09 2.53 -24.05
CA VAL A 264 -1.08 1.44 -23.98
C VAL A 264 -0.82 0.39 -25.07
N HIS A 265 -0.48 0.83 -26.28
CA HIS A 265 -0.18 -0.07 -27.40
C HIS A 265 1.12 -0.85 -27.22
N LEU A 266 2.07 -0.31 -26.46
CA LEU A 266 3.35 -0.95 -26.15
C LEU A 266 3.30 -1.88 -24.94
N ILE A 267 2.18 -1.95 -24.20
CA ILE A 267 1.96 -2.95 -23.14
C ILE A 267 1.66 -4.31 -23.78
N ASN A 268 2.71 -4.94 -24.31
CA ASN A 268 2.72 -6.24 -24.99
C ASN A 268 3.92 -7.10 -24.54
N TRP A 269 4.04 -7.25 -23.23
CA TRP A 269 5.28 -7.66 -22.59
C TRP A 269 5.51 -9.19 -22.62
N PRO A 270 6.65 -9.65 -23.14
CA PRO A 270 7.11 -11.03 -22.95
C PRO A 270 7.33 -11.34 -21.47
N VAL A 271 7.05 -12.58 -21.06
CA VAL A 271 7.38 -13.05 -19.71
C VAL A 271 8.84 -13.50 -19.69
N VAL A 272 9.65 -12.94 -18.78
CA VAL A 272 11.07 -13.29 -18.60
C VAL A 272 11.38 -13.90 -17.24
N GLU A 273 10.59 -13.61 -16.22
CA GLU A 273 10.75 -14.15 -14.86
C GLU A 273 9.41 -14.75 -14.37
N PRO A 274 8.98 -15.92 -14.91
CA PRO A 274 7.66 -16.49 -14.66
C PRO A 274 7.40 -16.83 -13.18
N GLU A 275 8.43 -17.10 -12.39
CA GLU A 275 8.27 -17.38 -10.95
C GLU A 275 7.77 -16.14 -10.17
N ARG A 276 8.06 -14.93 -10.63
CA ARG A 276 7.53 -13.69 -10.02
C ARG A 276 6.01 -13.56 -10.19
N ARG A 277 5.43 -14.12 -11.26
CA ARG A 277 3.96 -14.19 -11.41
C ARG A 277 3.32 -15.06 -10.34
N LYS A 278 3.95 -16.18 -10.03
CA LYS A 278 3.51 -17.06 -8.94
C LYS A 278 3.72 -16.40 -7.58
N ALA A 279 4.81 -15.65 -7.40
CA ALA A 279 5.06 -14.86 -6.20
C ALA A 279 3.95 -13.82 -6.00
N ALA A 280 3.68 -12.99 -7.00
CA ALA A 280 2.61 -11.99 -6.96
C ALA A 280 1.25 -12.57 -6.53
N ARG A 281 0.89 -13.76 -7.04
CA ARG A 281 -0.34 -14.44 -6.60
C ARG A 281 -0.31 -14.83 -5.12
N ARG A 282 0.81 -15.35 -4.62
CA ARG A 282 0.97 -15.73 -3.21
C ARG A 282 0.93 -14.50 -2.30
N GLU A 283 1.58 -13.43 -2.72
CA GLU A 283 1.60 -12.14 -2.00
C GLU A 283 0.18 -11.56 -1.90
N LEU A 284 -0.61 -11.58 -2.99
CA LEU A 284 -2.03 -11.18 -2.94
C LEU A 284 -2.89 -12.07 -2.01
N LEU A 285 -2.63 -13.38 -1.96
CA LEU A 285 -3.33 -14.28 -1.03
C LEU A 285 -2.91 -14.01 0.43
N GLU A 286 -1.64 -13.68 0.65
CA GLU A 286 -1.13 -13.34 1.97
C GLU A 286 -1.68 -11.99 2.47
N MET A 287 -1.79 -10.99 1.58
CA MET A 287 -2.51 -9.73 1.84
C MET A 287 -3.94 -10.00 2.32
N ILE A 288 -4.69 -10.89 1.64
CA ILE A 288 -6.06 -11.25 2.05
C ILE A 288 -6.06 -11.89 3.44
N ARG A 289 -5.14 -12.83 3.70
CA ARG A 289 -5.00 -13.49 5.00
C ARG A 289 -4.70 -12.48 6.11
N LEU A 290 -3.80 -11.53 5.85
CA LEU A 290 -3.41 -10.47 6.77
C LEU A 290 -4.56 -9.50 7.03
N SER A 291 -5.32 -9.09 6.01
CA SER A 291 -6.53 -8.26 6.19
C SER A 291 -7.56 -8.95 7.10
N ARG A 292 -7.71 -10.27 7.04
CA ARG A 292 -8.59 -10.99 7.98
C ARG A 292 -8.06 -11.00 9.42
N GLU A 293 -6.76 -11.12 9.62
CA GLU A 293 -6.16 -11.04 10.97
C GLU A 293 -6.22 -9.61 11.53
N ASP A 294 -6.05 -8.61 10.67
CA ASP A 294 -6.25 -7.19 10.97
C ASP A 294 -7.67 -6.93 11.49
N TRP A 295 -8.71 -7.28 10.71
CA TRP A 295 -10.10 -7.13 11.16
C TRP A 295 -10.44 -7.92 12.43
N LYS A 296 -9.78 -9.06 12.65
CA LYS A 296 -9.94 -9.83 13.88
C LYS A 296 -9.30 -9.14 15.08
N ALA A 297 -8.15 -8.48 14.91
CA ALA A 297 -7.49 -7.67 15.92
C ALA A 297 -8.31 -6.40 16.24
N MET A 298 -8.68 -5.62 15.22
CA MET A 298 -9.55 -4.43 15.35
C MET A 298 -10.84 -4.72 16.12
N ARG A 299 -11.46 -5.88 15.91
CA ARG A 299 -12.72 -6.23 16.60
C ARG A 299 -12.52 -6.74 18.03
N ALA A 300 -11.29 -7.08 18.41
CA ALA A 300 -10.95 -7.47 19.78
C ALA A 300 -10.58 -6.26 20.65
N GLU A 301 -10.24 -5.12 20.04
CA GLU A 301 -9.95 -3.88 20.73
C GLU A 301 -11.17 -3.35 21.50
N THR A 302 -10.87 -2.70 22.63
CA THR A 302 -11.89 -2.16 23.54
C THR A 302 -11.75 -0.66 23.78
N ASP A 303 -10.60 -0.08 23.41
CA ASP A 303 -10.34 1.34 23.45
C ASP A 303 -10.58 2.00 22.08
N ASN A 304 -10.34 3.30 22.03
CA ASN A 304 -10.50 4.16 20.86
C ASN A 304 -9.41 5.24 20.92
N ASP A 305 -8.18 4.84 21.25
CA ASP A 305 -7.08 5.75 21.56
C ASP A 305 -6.32 6.12 20.29
N ARG A 306 -6.84 7.10 19.53
CA ARG A 306 -6.21 7.65 18.31
C ARG A 306 -6.01 6.59 17.22
N GLU A 307 -7.06 5.83 16.94
CA GLU A 307 -7.05 4.72 15.99
C GLU A 307 -6.67 5.16 14.58
N TRP A 308 -5.70 4.46 13.99
CA TRP A 308 -5.38 4.58 12.56
C TRP A 308 -6.49 3.92 11.72
N LEU A 309 -6.89 2.70 12.09
CA LEU A 309 -7.96 1.92 11.46
C LEU A 309 -9.11 1.70 12.46
N PRO A 310 -10.07 2.64 12.56
CA PRO A 310 -11.16 2.48 13.50
C PRO A 310 -12.13 1.37 13.07
N GLY A 311 -12.37 0.42 13.99
CA GLY A 311 -13.43 -0.56 13.88
C GLY A 311 -14.83 0.04 14.11
N PRO A 312 -15.90 -0.70 13.79
CA PRO A 312 -17.28 -0.18 13.84
C PRO A 312 -17.76 0.21 15.26
N GLN A 313 -17.13 -0.35 16.29
CA GLN A 313 -17.35 -0.01 17.69
C GLN A 313 -16.64 1.28 18.12
N GLN A 314 -15.55 1.66 17.45
CA GLN A 314 -14.76 2.87 17.71
C GLN A 314 -15.40 4.07 16.97
N LYS A 315 -16.24 4.82 17.69
CA LYS A 315 -16.97 5.96 17.10
C LYS A 315 -16.05 7.16 16.85
N GLY A 316 -16.19 7.75 15.67
CA GLY A 316 -15.44 8.92 15.23
C GLY A 316 -15.24 8.91 13.72
N VAL A 317 -15.18 10.09 13.11
CA VAL A 317 -14.80 10.22 11.70
C VAL A 317 -13.28 10.22 11.63
N ASN A 318 -12.70 9.33 10.83
CA ASN A 318 -11.26 9.33 10.62
C ASN A 318 -10.84 10.67 9.98
N PRO A 319 -9.87 11.41 10.58
CA PRO A 319 -9.57 12.78 10.16
C PRO A 319 -8.90 12.87 8.77
N LEU A 320 -8.35 11.77 8.25
CA LEU A 320 -7.71 11.72 6.93
C LEU A 320 -8.66 11.27 5.83
N THR A 321 -9.48 10.26 6.08
CA THR A 321 -10.34 9.66 5.06
C THR A 321 -11.77 10.17 5.10
N GLY A 322 -12.19 10.81 6.20
CA GLY A 322 -13.57 11.18 6.43
C GLY A 322 -14.51 9.98 6.60
N LEU A 323 -13.96 8.76 6.72
CA LEU A 323 -14.74 7.53 6.83
C LEU A 323 -15.21 7.33 8.28
N GLU A 324 -16.46 6.89 8.40
CA GLU A 324 -17.00 6.25 9.61
C GLU A 324 -17.35 4.82 9.23
N VAL A 325 -16.69 3.84 9.85
CA VAL A 325 -16.82 2.43 9.51
C VAL A 325 -18.08 1.85 10.14
N SER A 326 -18.96 1.24 9.33
CA SER A 326 -20.15 0.52 9.81
C SER A 326 -19.94 -1.00 9.82
N GLU A 327 -20.71 -1.72 10.63
CA GLU A 327 -20.63 -3.19 10.67
C GLU A 327 -21.01 -3.81 9.31
N GLU A 328 -21.96 -3.21 8.59
CA GLU A 328 -22.35 -3.62 7.23
C GLU A 328 -21.17 -3.50 6.25
N GLN A 329 -20.40 -2.41 6.34
CA GLN A 329 -19.19 -2.23 5.52
C GLN A 329 -18.13 -3.28 5.83
N VAL A 330 -17.91 -3.61 7.11
CA VAL A 330 -16.97 -4.67 7.50
C VAL A 330 -17.42 -6.02 6.94
N GLN A 331 -18.70 -6.37 7.05
CA GLN A 331 -19.22 -7.63 6.50
C GLN A 331 -19.08 -7.67 4.97
N ALA A 332 -19.40 -6.57 4.28
CA ALA A 332 -19.23 -6.45 2.83
C ALA A 332 -17.75 -6.58 2.41
N TRP A 333 -16.83 -6.02 3.20
CA TRP A 333 -15.40 -6.15 2.99
C TRP A 333 -14.92 -7.60 3.15
N LEU A 334 -15.29 -8.28 4.24
CA LEU A 334 -14.91 -9.69 4.47
C LEU A 334 -15.49 -10.63 3.39
N ALA A 335 -16.66 -10.31 2.85
CA ALA A 335 -17.23 -11.00 1.68
C ALA A 335 -16.39 -10.73 0.41
N THR A 336 -15.95 -9.50 0.20
CA THR A 336 -15.06 -9.11 -0.91
C THR A 336 -13.72 -9.86 -0.83
N LEU A 337 -13.10 -9.95 0.35
CA LEU A 337 -11.88 -10.72 0.57
C LEU A 337 -12.06 -12.19 0.18
N THR A 338 -13.21 -12.79 0.54
CA THR A 338 -13.54 -14.17 0.19
C THR A 338 -13.69 -14.37 -1.31
N MET A 339 -14.34 -13.42 -1.98
CA MET A 339 -14.48 -13.42 -3.44
C MET A 339 -13.12 -13.28 -4.14
N ALA A 340 -12.27 -12.36 -3.69
CA ALA A 340 -10.93 -12.16 -4.23
C ALA A 340 -10.06 -13.42 -4.05
N GLU A 341 -10.14 -14.05 -2.89
CA GLU A 341 -9.46 -15.33 -2.60
C GLU A 341 -9.96 -16.45 -3.53
N ASP A 342 -11.28 -16.58 -3.71
CA ASP A 342 -11.88 -17.56 -4.61
C ASP A 342 -11.46 -17.37 -6.07
N LEU A 343 -11.33 -16.12 -6.53
CA LEU A 343 -10.80 -15.79 -7.86
C LEU A 343 -9.34 -16.20 -7.97
N LEU A 344 -8.49 -15.77 -7.04
CA LEU A 344 -7.05 -16.08 -7.03
C LEU A 344 -6.80 -17.58 -6.91
N GLU A 345 -7.67 -18.33 -6.24
CA GLU A 345 -7.62 -19.80 -6.14
C GLU A 345 -8.26 -20.53 -7.33
N GLY A 346 -8.86 -19.80 -8.27
CA GLY A 346 -9.51 -20.37 -9.45
C GLY A 346 -10.76 -21.18 -9.12
N ARG A 347 -11.32 -21.02 -7.90
CA ARG A 347 -12.61 -21.62 -7.49
C ARG A 347 -13.79 -20.91 -8.14
N VAL A 348 -13.62 -19.61 -8.38
CA VAL A 348 -14.53 -18.76 -9.17
C VAL A 348 -13.75 -18.16 -10.33
N LEU A 349 -14.41 -18.01 -11.47
CA LEU A 349 -13.83 -17.47 -12.70
C LEU A 349 -14.24 -16.01 -12.90
N LEU A 350 -13.29 -15.16 -13.29
CA LEU A 350 -13.54 -13.75 -13.61
C LEU A 350 -14.30 -13.65 -14.94
N PRO A 351 -15.44 -12.94 -15.01
CA PRO A 351 -16.19 -12.79 -16.25
C PRO A 351 -15.43 -11.94 -17.26
N HIS A 352 -15.71 -12.17 -18.55
CA HIS A 352 -15.24 -11.33 -19.63
C HIS A 352 -16.42 -10.94 -20.55
N PHE A 353 -16.65 -9.65 -20.75
CA PHE A 353 -17.86 -9.13 -21.40
C PHE A 353 -18.12 -9.66 -22.83
N ARG A 354 -17.08 -10.09 -23.56
CA ARG A 354 -17.21 -10.69 -24.90
C ARG A 354 -17.37 -12.21 -24.93
N ILE A 355 -17.28 -12.88 -23.79
CA ILE A 355 -17.18 -14.35 -23.74
C ILE A 355 -18.33 -14.89 -22.88
N THR A 356 -19.16 -15.70 -23.51
CA THR A 356 -20.32 -16.33 -22.88
C THR A 356 -20.03 -17.79 -22.53
N GLY A 357 -20.51 -18.24 -21.37
CA GLY A 357 -20.39 -19.63 -20.91
C GLY A 357 -19.00 -20.05 -20.40
N LYS A 358 -18.01 -19.15 -20.41
CA LYS A 358 -16.67 -19.36 -19.82
C LYS A 358 -16.21 -18.12 -19.07
N GLY A 359 -15.35 -18.32 -18.08
CA GLY A 359 -14.68 -17.24 -17.36
C GLY A 359 -13.16 -17.43 -17.33
N ILE A 360 -12.44 -16.41 -16.89
CA ILE A 360 -10.98 -16.38 -16.78
C ILE A 360 -10.57 -17.01 -15.44
N ASN A 361 -9.74 -18.04 -15.49
CA ASN A 361 -9.14 -18.65 -14.31
C ASN A 361 -7.93 -17.81 -13.86
N MET A 362 -8.07 -17.04 -12.77
CA MET A 362 -6.98 -16.17 -12.29
C MET A 362 -5.83 -16.93 -11.67
N LYS A 363 -6.06 -18.12 -11.10
CA LYS A 363 -4.97 -19.00 -10.66
C LYS A 363 -4.07 -19.36 -11.84
N ARG A 364 -4.63 -19.79 -12.98
CA ARG A 364 -3.87 -20.10 -14.19
C ARG A 364 -3.26 -18.86 -14.84
N PHE A 365 -3.95 -17.71 -14.79
CA PHE A 365 -3.38 -16.44 -15.24
C PHE A 365 -2.01 -16.20 -14.59
N PHE A 366 -1.90 -16.35 -13.28
CA PHE A 366 -0.63 -16.17 -12.57
C PHE A 366 0.32 -17.38 -12.67
N ASP A 367 -0.19 -18.61 -12.51
CA ASP A 367 0.65 -19.81 -12.40
C ASP A 367 1.19 -20.32 -13.75
N GLU A 368 0.52 -20.00 -14.86
CA GLU A 368 0.88 -20.40 -16.22
C GLU A 368 1.12 -19.19 -17.13
N PRO A 369 2.04 -18.27 -16.78
CA PRO A 369 2.11 -16.96 -17.39
C PRO A 369 2.44 -17.06 -18.89
N LYS A 370 1.61 -16.38 -19.70
CA LYS A 370 1.81 -16.11 -21.13
C LYS A 370 2.22 -14.63 -21.30
N PRO A 371 2.78 -14.24 -22.47
CA PRO A 371 3.01 -12.83 -22.78
C PRO A 371 1.77 -11.99 -22.47
N PHE A 372 1.98 -10.88 -21.76
CA PHE A 372 0.92 -10.01 -21.30
C PHE A 372 0.70 -8.88 -22.30
N ASP A 373 -0.40 -8.93 -23.01
CA ASP A 373 -0.84 -7.85 -23.89
C ASP A 373 -2.10 -7.22 -23.33
N LEU A 374 -2.04 -5.95 -22.93
CA LEU A 374 -3.16 -5.26 -22.27
C LEU A 374 -4.37 -5.14 -23.22
N VAL A 375 -4.12 -4.73 -24.47
CA VAL A 375 -5.18 -4.52 -25.46
C VAL A 375 -5.83 -5.84 -25.81
N LEU A 376 -5.06 -6.90 -26.02
CA LEU A 376 -5.58 -8.23 -26.31
C LEU A 376 -6.21 -8.90 -25.07
N SER A 377 -5.78 -8.54 -23.86
CA SER A 377 -6.44 -9.02 -22.63
C SER A 377 -7.82 -8.40 -22.46
N ILE A 378 -7.95 -7.08 -22.68
CA ILE A 378 -9.23 -6.37 -22.63
C ILE A 378 -10.15 -6.80 -23.78
N THR A 379 -9.59 -6.99 -24.97
CA THR A 379 -10.41 -7.37 -26.14
C THR A 379 -10.67 -8.88 -26.21
N GLY A 380 -10.01 -9.72 -25.42
CA GLY A 380 -10.29 -11.15 -25.28
C GLY A 380 -9.21 -12.12 -25.78
N PRO A 381 -8.51 -11.92 -26.91
CA PRO A 381 -7.53 -12.89 -27.40
C PRO A 381 -6.41 -13.23 -26.40
N GLY A 382 -5.94 -12.24 -25.64
CA GLY A 382 -4.87 -12.40 -24.66
C GLY A 382 -5.25 -13.25 -23.44
N ILE A 383 -6.55 -13.31 -23.11
CA ILE A 383 -7.05 -14.12 -21.99
C ILE A 383 -7.52 -15.51 -22.42
N ALA A 384 -7.56 -15.80 -23.72
CA ALA A 384 -8.04 -17.08 -24.25
C ALA A 384 -7.38 -18.32 -23.63
N PRO A 385 -6.06 -18.34 -23.35
CA PRO A 385 -5.40 -19.49 -22.71
C PRO A 385 -5.91 -19.83 -21.30
N TYR A 386 -6.55 -18.87 -20.62
CA TYR A 386 -7.00 -18.98 -19.24
C TYR A 386 -8.52 -19.20 -19.12
N LEU A 387 -9.23 -19.36 -20.23
CA LEU A 387 -10.68 -19.54 -20.24
C LEU A 387 -11.09 -20.96 -19.84
N GLU A 388 -11.99 -21.04 -18.87
CA GLU A 388 -12.52 -22.30 -18.34
C GLU A 388 -14.04 -22.26 -18.19
N SER A 389 -14.64 -23.45 -18.12
CA SER A 389 -16.05 -23.62 -17.73
C SER A 389 -16.10 -23.87 -16.23
N GLY A 390 -17.03 -23.22 -15.53
CA GLY A 390 -17.13 -23.33 -14.08
C GLY A 390 -18.05 -22.28 -13.49
N LYS A 391 -17.97 -22.08 -12.17
CA LYS A 391 -18.67 -20.99 -11.49
C LYS A 391 -18.04 -19.66 -11.91
N ILE A 392 -18.79 -18.86 -12.66
CA ILE A 392 -18.37 -17.52 -13.08
C ILE A 392 -18.94 -16.53 -12.06
N LEU A 393 -18.15 -15.52 -11.69
CA LEU A 393 -18.59 -14.46 -10.80
C LEU A 393 -19.76 -13.69 -11.42
N ALA A 394 -20.84 -13.48 -10.68
CA ALA A 394 -22.03 -12.81 -11.18
C ALA A 394 -21.89 -11.29 -11.08
N SER A 395 -22.58 -10.55 -11.96
CA SER A 395 -22.66 -9.08 -11.86
C SER A 395 -23.34 -8.63 -10.56
N GLU A 396 -24.30 -9.41 -10.06
CA GLU A 396 -25.02 -9.17 -8.81
C GLU A 396 -24.07 -9.15 -7.59
N ASP A 397 -23.02 -9.98 -7.62
CA ASP A 397 -22.00 -10.03 -6.58
C ASP A 397 -21.20 -8.70 -6.51
N PHE A 398 -20.89 -8.10 -7.66
CA PHE A 398 -20.23 -6.79 -7.75
C PHE A 398 -21.17 -5.63 -7.37
N ASP A 399 -22.41 -5.68 -7.85
CA ASP A 399 -23.39 -4.63 -7.57
C ASP A 399 -23.72 -4.57 -6.07
N GLN A 400 -23.68 -5.70 -5.37
CA GLN A 400 -23.85 -5.74 -3.92
C GLN A 400 -22.71 -5.02 -3.21
N ILE A 401 -21.46 -5.30 -3.58
CA ILE A 401 -20.29 -4.63 -3.01
C ILE A 401 -20.38 -3.11 -3.27
N GLN A 402 -20.63 -2.69 -4.52
CA GLN A 402 -20.72 -1.25 -4.83
C GLN A 402 -21.84 -0.52 -4.07
N ARG A 403 -22.96 -1.18 -3.77
CA ARG A 403 -24.07 -0.57 -3.00
C ARG A 403 -23.69 -0.25 -1.56
N GLU A 404 -22.92 -1.11 -0.90
CA GLU A 404 -22.56 -0.95 0.53
C GLU A 404 -21.50 0.14 0.75
N PHE A 405 -20.67 0.42 -0.25
CA PHE A 405 -19.62 1.44 -0.17
C PHE A 405 -19.94 2.73 -0.94
N GLY A 406 -20.97 2.76 -1.78
CA GLY A 406 -21.31 3.90 -2.64
C GLY A 406 -20.31 4.14 -3.78
N GLY A 407 -20.59 5.10 -4.66
CA GLY A 407 -19.90 5.30 -5.96
C GLY A 407 -18.40 5.64 -5.90
N GLY A 408 -17.84 5.95 -4.71
CA GLY A 408 -16.40 6.18 -4.51
C GLY A 408 -15.83 5.55 -3.23
N GLY A 409 -16.68 5.16 -2.27
CA GLY A 409 -16.21 4.64 -0.99
C GLY A 409 -15.53 3.28 -1.09
N PHE A 410 -15.84 2.46 -2.11
CA PHE A 410 -15.21 1.14 -2.25
C PHE A 410 -13.72 1.26 -2.56
N LEU A 411 -13.36 2.16 -3.48
CA LEU A 411 -11.96 2.37 -3.87
C LEU A 411 -11.16 3.03 -2.75
N THR A 412 -11.76 3.99 -2.04
CA THR A 412 -11.14 4.60 -0.86
C THR A 412 -10.96 3.58 0.26
N PHE A 413 -11.97 2.75 0.52
CA PHE A 413 -11.90 1.71 1.54
C PHE A 413 -10.89 0.64 1.18
N ALA A 414 -10.87 0.16 -0.07
CA ALA A 414 -9.86 -0.79 -0.54
C ALA A 414 -8.45 -0.19 -0.42
N LEU A 415 -8.21 1.00 -0.94
CA LEU A 415 -6.90 1.65 -0.81
C LEU A 415 -6.48 1.84 0.66
N TRP A 416 -7.42 2.09 1.57
CA TRP A 416 -7.11 2.34 2.98
C TRP A 416 -7.03 1.07 3.84
N PHE A 417 -7.78 0.01 3.54
CA PHE A 417 -7.85 -1.24 4.33
C PHE A 417 -7.24 -2.47 3.60
N ASN A 418 -6.65 -2.25 2.41
CA ASN A 418 -6.01 -3.17 1.43
C ASN A 418 -6.88 -3.75 0.30
#